data_AF-A0A250G263-F1
#
_entry.id   AF-A0A250G263-F1
#
_cell.length_a   1.000
_cell.length_b   1.000
_cell.length_c   1.000
_cell.angle_alpha   90.00
_cell.angle_beta   90.00
_cell.angle_gamma   90.00
#
_symmetry.space_group_name_H-M   'P 1'
#
loop_
_entity.id
_entity.type
_entity.pdbx_description
1 polymer ?
#
loop_
_entity_poly.entity_id
_entity_poly.type
_entity_poly.pdbx_seq_one_letter_code
_entity_poly.pdbx_strand_id
1 'polypeptide(L)'
;MKLILTLIFCACAKFAQAQINPSSLFLVIDNKDGIQKTETRNIKGEENYTLKTSYYKEHQNVELLFNNGKKANYYIAYYINQSENWQVSFRFDYYKGEENETYGGYILLLSKPMFESFKRKGNVVLFQNVQKQWKIYNRKEFINKIRTNHSEYVYRHLSEEKYRDTTRNNIFIVFSSDLEKDYIPCYEADVLISTIVEE
;
A
#
# COMPACT_ATOMS: atom_id res chain seq x y z
N MET A 1 -29.53 16.18 24.98
CA MET A 1 -28.05 16.01 24.93
C MET A 1 -27.62 14.70 24.27
N LYS A 2 -28.07 13.52 24.73
CA LYS A 2 -27.74 12.22 24.10
C LYS A 2 -28.08 12.15 22.60
N LEU A 3 -29.29 12.57 22.21
CA LEU A 3 -29.73 12.53 20.80
C LEU A 3 -28.88 13.39 19.85
N ILE A 4 -28.47 14.58 20.32
CA ILE A 4 -27.65 15.53 19.56
C ILE A 4 -26.24 14.98 19.39
N LEU A 5 -25.66 14.40 20.46
CA LEU A 5 -24.37 13.71 20.37
C LEU A 5 -24.43 12.52 19.40
N THR A 6 -25.48 11.70 19.45
CA THR A 6 -25.66 10.59 18.50
C THR A 6 -25.76 11.08 17.05
N LEU A 7 -26.49 12.17 16.80
CA LEU A 7 -26.61 12.76 15.46
C LEU A 7 -25.28 13.32 14.94
N ILE A 8 -24.51 14.00 15.79
CA ILE A 8 -23.17 14.50 15.46
C ILE A 8 -22.24 13.32 15.14
N PHE A 9 -22.22 12.27 15.96
CA PHE A 9 -21.42 11.06 15.70
C PHE A 9 -21.82 10.36 14.40
N CYS A 10 -23.11 10.22 14.13
CA CYS A 10 -23.60 9.65 12.87
C CYS A 10 -23.22 10.50 11.66
N ALA A 11 -23.28 11.83 11.78
CA ALA A 11 -22.84 12.74 10.72
C ALA A 11 -21.32 12.62 10.51
N CYS A 12 -20.51 12.67 11.57
CA CYS A 12 -19.06 12.51 11.48
C CYS A 12 -18.65 11.15 10.89
N ALA A 13 -19.33 10.07 11.26
CA ALA A 13 -19.09 8.74 10.67
C ALA A 13 -19.44 8.69 9.18
N LYS A 14 -20.54 9.31 8.76
CA LYS A 14 -20.91 9.45 7.34
C LYS A 14 -19.93 10.34 6.57
N PHE A 15 -19.43 11.41 7.19
CA PHE A 15 -18.40 12.28 6.60
C PHE A 15 -17.05 11.56 6.45
N ALA A 16 -16.60 10.82 7.46
CA ALA A 16 -15.38 10.01 7.37
C ALA A 16 -15.52 8.89 6.31
N GLN A 17 -16.71 8.29 6.19
CA GLN A 17 -17.01 7.32 5.14
C GLN A 17 -17.10 7.96 3.75
N ALA A 18 -17.49 9.24 3.64
CA ALA A 18 -17.53 9.99 2.39
C ALA A 18 -16.15 10.43 1.89
N GLN A 19 -15.12 10.40 2.75
CA GLN A 19 -13.75 10.77 2.37
C GLN A 19 -12.94 9.64 1.73
N ILE A 20 -13.39 8.39 1.84
CA ILE A 20 -12.67 7.24 1.31
C ILE A 20 -13.37 6.75 0.04
N ASN A 21 -12.60 6.59 -1.03
CA ASN A 21 -13.15 6.20 -2.32
C ASN A 21 -13.85 4.82 -2.22
N PRO A 22 -15.12 4.68 -2.62
CA PRO A 22 -15.81 3.39 -2.58
C PRO A 22 -15.16 2.32 -3.47
N SER A 23 -14.30 2.72 -4.42
CA SER A 23 -13.51 1.83 -5.28
C SER A 23 -12.16 1.40 -4.68
N SER A 24 -11.83 1.81 -3.45
CA SER A 24 -10.57 1.43 -2.80
C SER A 24 -10.40 -0.09 -2.73
N LEU A 25 -9.22 -0.59 -3.08
CA LEU A 25 -8.83 -1.99 -2.95
C LEU A 25 -7.95 -2.16 -1.72
N PHE A 26 -8.24 -3.17 -0.91
CA PHE A 26 -7.41 -3.57 0.22
C PHE A 26 -6.84 -4.97 -0.06
N LEU A 27 -5.57 -5.01 -0.41
CA LEU A 27 -4.78 -6.23 -0.61
C LEU A 27 -4.28 -6.73 0.73
N VAL A 28 -4.91 -7.78 1.25
CA VAL A 28 -4.49 -8.45 2.48
C VAL A 28 -3.32 -9.38 2.17
N ILE A 29 -2.17 -9.05 2.72
CA ILE A 29 -0.93 -9.82 2.63
C ILE A 29 -0.82 -10.71 3.87
N ASP A 30 -0.66 -12.01 3.68
CA ASP A 30 -0.41 -12.88 4.82
C ASP A 30 1.03 -12.77 5.29
N ASN A 31 1.19 -12.38 6.56
CA ASN A 31 2.49 -12.25 7.21
C ASN A 31 2.60 -13.10 8.50
N LYS A 32 1.65 -14.00 8.75
CA LYS A 32 1.64 -14.86 9.95
C LYS A 32 2.75 -15.89 9.99
N ASP A 33 3.23 -16.32 8.82
CA ASP A 33 4.37 -17.22 8.68
C ASP A 33 5.70 -16.57 9.13
N GLY A 34 5.71 -15.26 9.37
CA GLY A 34 6.89 -14.50 9.80
C GLY A 34 7.97 -14.40 8.72
N ILE A 35 9.17 -13.99 9.16
CA ILE A 35 10.32 -13.78 8.29
C ILE A 35 10.92 -15.14 7.91
N GLN A 36 11.06 -15.41 6.60
CA GLN A 36 11.71 -16.60 6.07
C GLN A 36 13.23 -16.45 5.97
N LYS A 37 13.69 -15.25 5.62
CA LYS A 37 15.11 -14.92 5.44
C LYS A 37 15.33 -13.44 5.66
N THR A 38 16.48 -13.07 6.22
CA THR A 38 16.97 -11.69 6.20
C THR A 38 18.32 -11.63 5.51
N GLU A 39 18.49 -10.67 4.61
CA GLU A 39 19.77 -10.32 4.00
C GLU A 39 20.18 -8.92 4.43
N THR A 40 21.49 -8.70 4.53
CA THR A 40 22.05 -7.39 4.87
C THR A 40 23.25 -7.12 3.99
N ARG A 41 23.29 -5.93 3.39
CA ARG A 41 24.36 -5.50 2.48
C ARG A 41 24.72 -4.05 2.77
N ASN A 42 26.01 -3.74 2.76
CA ASN A 42 26.49 -2.36 2.84
C ASN A 42 26.59 -1.81 1.42
N ILE A 43 25.89 -0.71 1.15
CA ILE A 43 25.90 -0.05 -0.15
C ILE A 43 26.76 1.21 -0.03
N LYS A 44 27.73 1.32 -0.94
CA LYS A 44 28.55 2.52 -1.11
C LYS A 44 27.95 3.35 -2.24
N GLY A 45 27.63 4.59 -1.96
CA GLY A 45 27.04 5.55 -2.91
C GLY A 45 27.36 6.97 -2.49
N GLU A 46 26.56 7.95 -2.95
CA GLU A 46 26.67 9.34 -2.49
C GLU A 46 26.51 9.45 -0.96
N GLU A 47 25.54 8.71 -0.42
CA GLU A 47 25.48 8.38 1.00
C GLU A 47 25.66 6.87 1.18
N ASN A 48 26.53 6.48 2.11
CA ASN A 48 26.69 5.08 2.51
C ASN A 48 25.51 4.67 3.39
N TYR A 49 24.93 3.50 3.12
CA TYR A 49 23.84 2.95 3.92
C TYR A 49 23.90 1.42 4.00
N THR A 50 23.32 0.88 5.06
CA THR A 50 23.06 -0.56 5.19
C THR A 50 21.66 -0.85 4.65
N LEU A 51 21.57 -1.73 3.66
CA LEU A 51 20.33 -2.27 3.12
C LEU A 51 20.03 -3.58 3.84
N LYS A 52 18.89 -3.66 4.54
CA LYS A 52 18.40 -4.88 5.17
C LYS A 52 17.08 -5.29 4.53
N THR A 53 17.07 -6.47 3.91
CA THR A 53 15.86 -7.02 3.27
C THR A 53 15.38 -8.23 4.06
N SER A 54 14.16 -8.14 4.60
CA SER A 54 13.48 -9.26 5.24
C SER A 54 12.43 -9.84 4.28
N TYR A 55 12.62 -11.10 3.91
CA TYR A 55 11.77 -11.83 2.99
C TYR A 55 10.71 -12.59 3.77
N TYR A 56 9.45 -12.38 3.36
CA TYR A 56 8.30 -13.16 3.77
C TYR A 56 7.80 -13.94 2.55
N LYS A 57 6.82 -14.81 2.78
CA LYS A 57 6.23 -15.64 1.72
C LYS A 57 5.63 -14.81 0.56
N GLU A 58 5.01 -13.69 0.86
CA GLU A 58 4.23 -12.89 -0.12
C GLU A 58 4.77 -11.48 -0.35
N HIS A 59 5.70 -11.03 0.49
CA HIS A 59 6.21 -9.67 0.45
C HIS A 59 7.63 -9.62 1.00
N GLN A 60 8.26 -8.48 0.82
CA GLN A 60 9.53 -8.15 1.46
C GLN A 60 9.41 -6.81 2.16
N ASN A 61 10.10 -6.70 3.29
CA ASN A 61 10.36 -5.42 3.94
C ASN A 61 11.82 -5.04 3.67
N VAL A 62 12.05 -3.85 3.15
CA VAL A 62 13.38 -3.31 2.88
C VAL A 62 13.61 -2.11 3.79
N GLU A 63 14.61 -2.19 4.65
CA GLU A 63 15.03 -1.12 5.54
C GLU A 63 16.36 -0.54 5.05
N LEU A 64 16.42 0.77 4.87
CA LEU A 64 17.66 1.51 4.56
C LEU A 64 18.07 2.25 5.83
N LEU A 65 19.26 1.95 6.31
CA LEU A 65 19.83 2.53 7.52
C LEU A 65 21.03 3.38 7.10
N PHE A 66 20.86 4.69 7.16
CA PHE A 66 21.91 5.64 6.79
C PHE A 66 22.81 5.93 7.99
N ASN A 67 24.09 6.22 7.74
CA ASN A 67 25.06 6.50 8.81
C ASN A 67 24.72 7.76 9.63
N ASN A 68 23.96 8.69 9.06
CA ASN A 68 23.45 9.89 9.74
C ASN A 68 22.22 9.62 10.63
N GLY A 69 21.80 8.35 10.78
CA GLY A 69 20.65 7.96 11.60
C GLY A 69 19.29 8.05 10.90
N LYS A 70 19.24 8.54 9.65
CA LYS A 70 18.02 8.50 8.82
C LYS A 70 17.65 7.06 8.50
N LYS A 71 16.35 6.81 8.31
CA LYS A 71 15.86 5.50 7.89
C LYS A 71 14.72 5.57 6.88
N ALA A 72 14.76 4.66 5.93
CA ALA A 72 13.67 4.42 4.98
C ALA A 72 13.17 2.98 5.13
N ASN A 73 11.87 2.77 5.00
CA ASN A 73 11.23 1.46 5.03
C ASN A 73 10.36 1.31 3.79
N TYR A 74 10.45 0.16 3.14
CA TYR A 74 9.64 -0.17 1.97
C TYR A 74 8.95 -1.50 2.19
N TYR A 75 7.62 -1.53 2.07
CA TYR A 75 6.87 -2.78 1.98
C TYR A 75 6.57 -3.06 0.51
N ILE A 76 7.03 -4.19 0.01
CA ILE A 76 6.90 -4.54 -1.40
C ILE A 76 6.27 -5.91 -1.52
N ALA A 77 5.06 -5.97 -2.07
CA ALA A 77 4.43 -7.21 -2.53
C ALA A 77 4.52 -7.26 -4.05
N TYR A 78 4.97 -8.40 -4.60
CA TYR A 78 5.17 -8.53 -6.05
C TYR A 78 4.46 -9.77 -6.60
N TYR A 79 4.10 -9.68 -7.87
CA TYR A 79 3.59 -10.80 -8.64
C TYR A 79 4.24 -10.79 -10.02
N ILE A 80 4.65 -11.98 -10.47
CA ILE A 80 5.34 -12.18 -11.75
C ILE A 80 4.53 -13.19 -12.56
N ASN A 81 4.10 -12.80 -13.75
CA ASN A 81 3.49 -13.67 -14.74
C ASN A 81 4.52 -13.98 -15.84
N GLN A 82 5.31 -15.05 -15.63
CA GLN A 82 6.35 -15.45 -16.58
C GLN A 82 5.79 -15.84 -17.95
N SER A 83 4.64 -16.51 -18.00
CA SER A 83 4.03 -16.93 -19.27
C SER A 83 3.58 -15.77 -20.15
N GLU A 84 3.20 -14.65 -19.54
CA GLU A 84 2.68 -13.47 -20.24
C GLU A 84 3.67 -12.29 -20.26
N ASN A 85 4.95 -12.54 -19.90
CA ASN A 85 6.03 -11.55 -19.85
C ASN A 85 5.67 -10.24 -19.11
N TRP A 86 5.04 -10.32 -17.93
CA TRP A 86 4.75 -9.12 -17.15
C TRP A 86 4.86 -9.34 -15.64
N GLN A 87 5.08 -8.24 -14.93
CA GLN A 87 5.10 -8.22 -13.47
C GLN A 87 4.42 -6.96 -12.93
N VAL A 88 3.98 -7.06 -11.68
CA VAL A 88 3.47 -5.93 -10.90
C VAL A 88 4.10 -5.93 -9.51
N SER A 89 4.42 -4.74 -9.03
CA SER A 89 4.74 -4.53 -7.61
C SER A 89 3.79 -3.51 -7.00
N PHE A 90 3.38 -3.82 -5.78
CA PHE A 90 2.64 -2.95 -4.88
C PHE A 90 3.60 -2.52 -3.80
N ARG A 91 3.91 -1.23 -3.76
CA ARG A 91 4.98 -0.69 -2.93
C ARG A 91 4.43 0.40 -2.03
N PHE A 92 4.61 0.24 -0.72
CA PHE A 92 4.42 1.33 0.23
C PHE A 92 5.78 1.86 0.66
N ASP A 93 5.94 3.17 0.55
CA ASP A 93 7.16 3.87 0.94
C ASP A 93 6.95 4.66 2.22
N TYR A 94 7.87 4.51 3.17
CA TYR A 94 7.91 5.31 4.39
C TYR A 94 9.33 5.78 4.65
N TYR A 95 9.56 7.07 4.49
CA TYR A 95 10.80 7.74 4.84
C TYR A 95 10.61 8.60 6.08
N LYS A 96 11.50 8.45 7.07
CA LYS A 96 11.53 9.33 8.25
C LYS A 96 12.81 10.19 8.20
N GLY A 97 12.64 11.49 7.92
CA GLY A 97 13.72 12.48 7.89
C GLY A 97 14.10 13.03 9.28
N GLU A 98 14.99 14.03 9.29
CA GLU A 98 15.58 14.62 10.50
C GLU A 98 14.61 15.50 11.33
N GLU A 99 13.48 15.94 10.77
CA GLU A 99 12.56 16.89 11.44
C GLU A 99 11.10 16.40 11.50
N ASN A 100 10.87 15.11 11.78
CA ASN A 100 9.53 14.48 11.71
C ASN A 100 8.87 14.52 10.32
N GLU A 101 9.57 15.01 9.31
CA GLU A 101 9.12 14.96 7.93
C GLU A 101 8.99 13.50 7.50
N THR A 102 7.76 13.12 7.17
CA THR A 102 7.41 11.81 6.66
C THR A 102 7.11 11.96 5.17
N TYR A 103 7.97 11.40 4.32
CA TYR A 103 7.77 11.37 2.87
C TYR A 103 7.39 9.95 2.45
N GLY A 104 6.31 9.79 1.68
CA GLY A 104 5.88 8.47 1.19
C GLY A 104 4.38 8.28 1.00
N GLY A 105 3.96 7.00 1.04
CA GLY A 105 2.56 6.59 0.95
C GLY A 105 1.78 6.98 2.22
N TYR A 106 0.47 7.19 2.10
CA TYR A 106 -0.37 7.47 3.27
C TYR A 106 -0.71 6.16 4.03
N ILE A 107 -0.73 6.22 5.36
CA ILE A 107 -1.30 5.16 6.19
C ILE A 107 -2.70 5.58 6.59
N LEU A 108 -3.70 4.94 6.00
CA LEU A 108 -5.09 5.11 6.37
C LEU A 108 -5.42 4.21 7.56
N LEU A 109 -5.85 4.79 8.68
CA LEU A 109 -6.31 4.04 9.85
C LEU A 109 -7.83 3.80 9.75
N LEU A 110 -8.23 2.61 9.30
CA LEU A 110 -9.63 2.23 9.20
C LEU A 110 -10.14 1.59 10.49
N SER A 111 -11.24 2.09 11.03
CA SER A 111 -11.94 1.38 12.10
C SER A 111 -12.41 0.00 11.61
N LYS A 112 -12.39 -0.99 12.51
CA LYS A 112 -12.85 -2.37 12.20
C LYS A 112 -14.25 -2.42 11.53
N PRO A 113 -15.27 -1.65 11.97
CA PRO A 113 -16.57 -1.62 11.29
C PRO A 113 -16.52 -1.10 9.85
N MET A 114 -15.67 -0.11 9.56
CA MET A 114 -15.50 0.42 8.20
C MET A 114 -14.78 -0.59 7.30
N PHE A 115 -13.73 -1.22 7.80
CA PHE A 115 -13.00 -2.26 7.08
C PHE A 115 -13.92 -3.44 6.72
N GLU A 116 -14.74 -3.92 7.67
CA GLU A 116 -15.74 -4.96 7.42
C GLU A 116 -16.81 -4.49 6.42
N SER A 117 -17.14 -3.21 6.35
CA SER A 117 -18.02 -2.68 5.31
C SER A 117 -17.39 -2.75 3.92
N PHE A 118 -16.09 -2.50 3.77
CA PHE A 118 -15.39 -2.67 2.49
C PHE A 118 -15.27 -4.14 2.11
N LYS A 119 -15.02 -5.02 3.08
CA LYS A 119 -15.00 -6.47 2.87
C LYS A 119 -16.33 -6.99 2.33
N ARG A 120 -17.46 -6.58 2.91
CA ARG A 120 -18.81 -6.94 2.41
C ARG A 120 -19.09 -6.45 1.00
N LYS A 121 -18.43 -5.38 0.55
CA LYS A 121 -18.55 -4.82 -0.80
C LYS A 121 -17.59 -5.48 -1.82
N GLY A 122 -16.75 -6.41 -1.38
CA GLY A 122 -15.76 -7.08 -2.24
C GLY A 122 -14.46 -6.30 -2.45
N ASN A 123 -14.25 -5.22 -1.72
CA ASN A 123 -13.06 -4.36 -1.82
C ASN A 123 -11.84 -4.91 -1.06
N VAL A 124 -12.04 -5.89 -0.16
CA VAL A 124 -10.95 -6.51 0.62
C VAL A 124 -10.68 -7.90 0.06
N VAL A 125 -9.46 -8.14 -0.39
CA VAL A 125 -9.07 -9.39 -1.08
C VAL A 125 -7.76 -9.92 -0.52
N LEU A 126 -7.65 -11.25 -0.41
CA LEU A 126 -6.39 -11.91 -0.09
C LEU A 126 -5.47 -11.87 -1.31
N PHE A 127 -4.23 -11.44 -1.13
CA PHE A 127 -3.26 -11.28 -2.21
C PHE A 127 -3.03 -12.59 -2.98
N GLN A 128 -2.82 -13.71 -2.27
CA GLN A 128 -2.71 -15.03 -2.91
C GLN A 128 -3.90 -15.40 -3.79
N ASN A 129 -5.10 -14.98 -3.42
CA ASN A 129 -6.31 -15.32 -4.18
C ASN A 129 -6.41 -14.52 -5.47
N VAL A 130 -6.03 -13.24 -5.45
CA VAL A 130 -6.01 -12.41 -6.67
C VAL A 130 -4.86 -12.78 -7.60
N GLN A 131 -3.71 -13.22 -7.07
CA GLN A 131 -2.61 -13.76 -7.90
C GLN A 131 -3.07 -14.92 -8.79
N LYS A 132 -3.93 -15.81 -8.29
CA LYS A 132 -4.52 -16.91 -9.08
C LYS A 132 -5.34 -16.39 -10.27
N GLN A 133 -6.04 -15.26 -10.09
CA GLN A 133 -6.81 -14.62 -11.16
C GLN A 133 -5.88 -13.91 -12.15
N TRP A 134 -4.82 -13.25 -11.66
CA TRP A 134 -3.86 -12.55 -12.51
C TRP A 134 -3.03 -13.47 -13.39
N LYS A 135 -2.90 -14.75 -13.01
CA LYS A 135 -2.22 -15.78 -13.81
C LYS A 135 -2.79 -15.95 -15.22
N ILE A 136 -4.09 -15.76 -15.38
CA ILE A 136 -4.76 -15.91 -16.68
C ILE A 136 -4.88 -14.60 -17.45
N TYR A 137 -4.39 -13.48 -16.91
CA TYR A 137 -4.46 -12.19 -17.56
C TYR A 137 -3.20 -11.90 -18.35
N ASN A 138 -3.38 -11.41 -19.58
CA ASN A 138 -2.31 -10.68 -20.25
C ASN A 138 -2.11 -9.30 -19.59
N ARG A 139 -0.99 -8.64 -19.89
CA ARG A 139 -0.62 -7.35 -19.30
C ARG A 139 -1.68 -6.27 -19.51
N LYS A 140 -2.29 -6.20 -20.70
CA LYS A 140 -3.29 -5.17 -21.05
C LYS A 140 -4.57 -5.36 -20.24
N GLU A 141 -5.04 -6.60 -20.10
CA GLU A 141 -6.19 -6.95 -19.27
C GLU A 141 -5.98 -6.59 -17.81
N PHE A 142 -4.79 -6.90 -17.28
CA PHE A 142 -4.43 -6.55 -15.90
C PHE A 142 -4.45 -5.04 -15.69
N ILE A 143 -3.78 -4.26 -16.55
CA ILE A 143 -3.75 -2.79 -16.48
C ILE A 143 -5.17 -2.22 -16.52
N ASN A 144 -6.00 -2.69 -17.46
CA ASN A 144 -7.37 -2.22 -17.60
C ASN A 144 -8.19 -2.52 -16.35
N LYS A 145 -8.10 -3.73 -15.78
CA LYS A 145 -8.83 -4.09 -14.56
C LYS A 145 -8.39 -3.25 -13.37
N ILE A 146 -7.08 -3.10 -13.15
CA ILE A 146 -6.56 -2.32 -12.02
C ILE A 146 -6.99 -0.86 -12.13
N ARG A 147 -6.78 -0.21 -13.28
CA ARG A 147 -7.10 1.22 -13.47
C ARG A 147 -8.60 1.51 -13.49
N THR A 148 -9.41 0.63 -14.10
CA THR A 148 -10.86 0.84 -14.22
C THR A 148 -11.57 0.60 -12.88
N ASN A 149 -11.17 -0.45 -12.16
CA ASN A 149 -11.88 -0.86 -10.95
C ASN A 149 -11.42 -0.09 -9.70
N HIS A 150 -10.22 0.48 -9.72
CA HIS A 150 -9.62 1.16 -8.58
C HIS A 150 -9.11 2.52 -9.05
N SER A 151 -10.08 3.41 -9.29
CA SER A 151 -9.83 4.71 -9.91
C SER A 151 -8.75 5.46 -9.15
N GLU A 152 -7.78 6.00 -9.87
CA GLU A 152 -6.81 6.92 -9.30
C GLU A 152 -7.54 8.19 -8.78
N TYR A 153 -6.99 8.82 -7.75
CA TYR A 153 -7.44 10.13 -7.30
C TYR A 153 -6.32 11.14 -7.47
N VAL A 154 -6.69 12.38 -7.81
CA VAL A 154 -5.75 13.49 -7.92
C VAL A 154 -5.85 14.30 -6.64
N TYR A 155 -4.73 14.51 -5.96
CA TYR A 155 -4.65 15.44 -4.84
C TYR A 155 -3.66 16.56 -5.16
N ARG A 156 -4.05 17.77 -4.78
CA ARG A 156 -3.23 18.96 -4.91
C ARG A 156 -2.47 19.18 -3.62
N HIS A 157 -1.17 19.38 -3.72
CA HIS A 157 -0.31 19.70 -2.59
C HIS A 157 0.63 20.86 -2.95
N LEU A 158 1.12 21.55 -1.94
CA LEU A 158 2.11 22.61 -2.10
C LEU A 158 3.51 21.98 -2.01
N SER A 159 4.32 22.15 -3.03
CA SER A 159 5.70 21.69 -3.08
C SER A 159 6.55 22.82 -3.68
N GLU A 160 7.59 23.25 -2.97
CA GLU A 160 8.46 24.36 -3.38
C GLU A 160 7.64 25.61 -3.77
N GLU A 161 6.68 25.98 -2.91
CA GLU A 161 5.77 27.13 -3.09
C GLU A 161 4.88 27.07 -4.34
N LYS A 162 4.87 25.94 -5.06
CA LYS A 162 4.01 25.72 -6.23
C LYS A 162 3.00 24.62 -5.93
N TYR A 163 1.75 24.85 -6.33
CA TYR A 163 0.75 23.80 -6.31
C TYR A 163 1.10 22.75 -7.37
N ARG A 164 1.18 21.50 -6.94
CA ARG A 164 1.38 20.35 -7.80
C ARG A 164 0.22 19.37 -7.60
N ASP A 165 -0.27 18.85 -8.70
CA ASP A 165 -1.26 17.78 -8.71
C ASP A 165 -0.52 16.44 -8.78
N THR A 166 -0.88 15.49 -7.92
CA THR A 166 -0.32 14.14 -7.94
C THR A 166 -1.45 13.13 -7.98
N THR A 167 -1.33 12.21 -8.92
CA THR A 167 -2.22 11.08 -9.08
C THR A 167 -1.77 9.95 -8.18
N ARG A 168 -2.69 9.44 -7.35
CA ARG A 168 -2.45 8.30 -6.44
C ARG A 168 -3.47 7.20 -6.65
N ASN A 169 -3.06 5.96 -6.37
CA ASN A 169 -3.92 4.80 -6.49
C ASN A 169 -4.78 4.63 -5.25
N ASN A 170 -6.04 4.24 -5.43
CA ASN A 170 -6.89 3.81 -4.32
C ASN A 170 -6.64 2.33 -3.98
N ILE A 171 -5.37 1.94 -3.79
CA ILE A 171 -4.94 0.56 -3.52
C ILE A 171 -4.10 0.57 -2.26
N PHE A 172 -4.43 -0.31 -1.31
CA PHE A 172 -3.79 -0.36 -0.01
C PHE A 172 -3.31 -1.78 0.30
N ILE A 173 -2.11 -1.89 0.86
CA ILE A 173 -1.61 -3.10 1.51
C ILE A 173 -2.14 -3.15 2.95
N VAL A 174 -2.57 -4.33 3.38
CA VAL A 174 -3.01 -4.60 4.76
C VAL A 174 -2.36 -5.90 5.21
N PHE A 175 -1.69 -5.90 6.36
CA PHE A 175 -1.09 -7.12 6.89
C PHE A 175 -2.11 -7.95 7.66
N SER A 176 -2.10 -9.28 7.47
CA SER A 176 -3.04 -10.18 8.15
C SER A 176 -2.89 -10.16 9.67
N SER A 177 -1.69 -9.84 10.20
CA SER A 177 -1.44 -9.63 11.63
C SER A 177 -2.18 -8.44 12.22
N ASP A 178 -2.61 -7.48 11.40
CA ASP A 178 -3.22 -6.22 11.84
C ASP A 178 -4.75 -6.26 11.86
N LEU A 179 -5.37 -7.30 11.31
CA LEU A 179 -6.82 -7.40 11.16
C LEU A 179 -7.60 -7.46 12.49
N GLU A 180 -6.91 -7.81 13.59
CA GLU A 180 -7.54 -7.84 14.92
C GLU A 180 -7.50 -6.50 15.65
N LYS A 181 -6.78 -5.50 15.13
CA LYS A 181 -6.72 -4.17 15.73
C LYS A 181 -8.05 -3.43 15.59
N ASP A 182 -8.38 -2.57 16.55
CA ASP A 182 -9.55 -1.69 16.50
C ASP A 182 -9.48 -0.70 15.33
N TYR A 183 -8.25 -0.26 15.02
CA TYR A 183 -7.89 0.54 13.86
C TYR A 183 -6.86 -0.22 13.03
N ILE A 184 -7.28 -0.63 11.85
CA ILE A 184 -6.50 -1.42 10.90
C ILE A 184 -5.68 -0.45 10.04
N PRO A 185 -4.34 -0.48 10.10
CA PRO A 185 -3.49 0.29 9.20
C PRO A 185 -3.61 -0.25 7.77
N CYS A 186 -3.86 0.67 6.83
CA CYS A 186 -3.95 0.41 5.40
C CYS A 186 -2.89 1.28 4.72
N TYR A 187 -1.87 0.64 4.16
CA TYR A 187 -0.68 1.27 3.60
C TYR A 187 -0.90 1.55 2.11
N GLU A 188 -1.03 2.81 1.71
CA GLU A 188 -1.27 3.18 0.32
C GLU A 188 -0.13 2.71 -0.59
N ALA A 189 -0.48 1.93 -1.61
CA ALA A 189 0.49 1.31 -2.49
C ALA A 189 0.62 2.06 -3.82
N ASP A 190 1.87 2.37 -4.16
CA ASP A 190 2.25 2.63 -5.54
C ASP A 190 2.20 1.32 -6.33
N VAL A 191 1.63 1.39 -7.53
CA VAL A 191 1.47 0.22 -8.40
C VAL A 191 2.37 0.39 -9.62
N LEU A 192 3.42 -0.43 -9.68
CA LEU A 192 4.39 -0.41 -10.78
C LEU A 192 4.22 -1.67 -11.61
N ILE A 193 3.90 -1.51 -12.90
CA ILE A 193 3.63 -2.59 -13.85
C ILE A 193 4.68 -2.51 -14.96
N SER A 194 5.43 -3.59 -15.18
CA SER A 194 6.47 -3.66 -16.21
C SER A 194 6.44 -4.98 -16.97
N THR A 195 7.14 -5.05 -18.09
CA THR A 195 7.55 -6.32 -18.70
C THR A 195 8.70 -6.93 -17.89
N ILE A 196 8.94 -8.24 -18.03
CA ILE A 196 10.06 -8.92 -17.36
C ILE A 196 11.33 -8.77 -18.21
N VAL A 197 11.18 -8.95 -19.53
CA VAL A 197 12.20 -8.72 -20.54
C VAL A 197 11.70 -7.63 -21.48
N GLU A 198 12.57 -6.69 -21.85
CA GLU A 198 12.29 -5.70 -22.89
C GLU A 198 12.18 -6.43 -24.25
N GLU A 199 11.08 -6.18 -24.96
CA GLU A 199 10.86 -6.66 -26.34
C GLU A 199 11.63 -5.80 -27.35
#